data_AF-A0A7I7RDG5-F1
#
_entry.id   AF-A0A7I7RDG5-F1
#
_cell.length_a   1.000
_cell.length_b   1.000
_cell.length_c   1.000
_cell.angle_alpha   90.00
_cell.angle_beta   90.00
_cell.angle_gamma   90.00
#
_symmetry.space_group_name_H-M   'P 1'
#
loop_
_entity.id
_entity.type
_entity.pdbx_description
1 polymer ?
#
loop_
_entity_poly.entity_id
_entity_poly.type
_entity_poly.pdbx_seq_one_letter_code
_entity_poly.pdbx_strand_id
1 'polypeptide(L)' 'MQEWIIERRMAESRRLLADTDLSIQEVARQVGIADPGYFSRQFRRMHGTSPRSWRGRPG' A
#
# COMPACT_ATOMS: atom_id res chain seq x y z
N MET A 1 17.14 -9.68 -5.78
CA MET A 1 16.70 -10.28 -4.50
C MET A 1 15.85 -9.34 -3.63
N GLN A 2 15.52 -8.11 -4.04
CA GLN A 2 14.67 -7.19 -3.26
C GLN A 2 13.21 -7.11 -3.79
N GLU A 3 12.99 -7.43 -5.07
CA GLU A 3 11.66 -7.39 -5.73
C GLU A 3 10.60 -8.22 -4.98
N TRP A 4 10.95 -9.46 -4.60
CA TRP A 4 10.02 -10.39 -3.93
C TRP A 4 9.55 -9.87 -2.55
N ILE A 5 10.38 -9.07 -1.87
CA ILE A 5 10.01 -8.46 -0.58
C ILE A 5 8.97 -7.37 -0.84
N ILE A 6 9.17 -6.54 -1.86
CA ILE A 6 8.23 -5.49 -2.22
C ILE A 6 6.91 -6.09 -2.69
N GLU A 7 6.95 -7.13 -3.53
CA GLU A 7 5.74 -7.85 -3.96
C GLU A 7 4.90 -8.35 -2.79
N ARG A 8 5.54 -9.02 -1.81
CA ARG A 8 4.85 -9.51 -0.60
C ARG A 8 4.27 -8.37 0.23
N ARG A 9 5.03 -7.28 0.42
CA ARG A 9 4.56 -6.09 1.15
C ARG A 9 3.35 -5.44 0.46
N MET A 10 3.38 -5.33 -0.86
CA MET A 10 2.28 -4.75 -1.62
C MET A 10 1.04 -5.66 -1.60
N ALA A 11 1.22 -6.97 -1.71
CA ALA A 11 0.13 -7.93 -1.55
C ALA A 11 -0.55 -7.81 -0.17
N GLU A 12 0.22 -7.70 0.91
CA GLU A 12 -0.32 -7.52 2.25
C GLU A 12 -1.00 -6.16 2.42
N SER A 13 -0.41 -5.10 1.86
CA SER A 13 -1.01 -3.76 1.93
C SER A 13 -2.40 -3.70 1.28
N ARG A 14 -2.68 -4.50 0.24
CA ARG A 14 -4.01 -4.59 -0.37
C ARG A 14 -5.05 -5.16 0.59
N ARG A 15 -4.68 -6.19 1.36
CA ARG A 15 -5.56 -6.76 2.40
C ARG A 15 -5.85 -5.73 3.47
N LEU A 16 -4.81 -5.09 4.01
CA LEU A 16 -4.97 -4.04 5.01
C LEU A 16 -5.83 -2.87 4.50
N LEU A 17 -5.69 -2.48 3.22
CA LEU A 17 -6.49 -1.40 2.63
C LEU A 17 -7.97 -1.75 2.49
N ALA A 18 -8.30 -3.03 2.27
CA ALA A 18 -9.65 -3.55 2.08
C ALA A 18 -10.35 -3.91 3.41
N ASP A 19 -9.60 -4.49 4.34
CA ASP A 19 -10.15 -5.13 5.54
C ASP A 19 -10.07 -4.22 6.77
N THR A 20 -9.42 -3.05 6.67
CA THR A 20 -9.21 -2.14 7.80
C THR A 20 -9.44 -0.67 7.43
N ASP A 21 -9.72 0.14 8.45
CA ASP A 21 -9.82 1.60 8.36
C ASP A 21 -8.49 2.35 8.56
N LEU A 22 -7.36 1.63 8.70
CA LEU A 22 -6.05 2.22 8.91
C LEU A 22 -5.73 3.30 7.86
N SER A 23 -5.19 4.44 8.23
CA SER A 23 -4.74 5.44 7.26
C SER A 23 -3.69 4.85 6.30
N ILE A 24 -3.52 5.48 5.13
CA ILE A 24 -2.50 5.07 4.15
C ILE A 24 -1.09 5.07 4.78
N GLN A 25 -0.83 5.97 5.74
CA GLN A 25 0.43 6.05 6.47
C GLN A 25 0.61 4.87 7.44
N GLU A 26 -0.45 4.46 8.15
CA GLU A 26 -0.41 3.29 9.03
C GLU A 26 -0.22 2.00 8.24
N VAL A 27 -0.90 1.85 7.09
CA VAL A 27 -0.70 0.71 6.19
C VAL A 27 0.75 0.64 5.71
N ALA A 28 1.33 1.78 5.27
CA ALA A 28 2.73 1.84 4.85
C ALA A 28 3.67 1.37 5.97
N ARG A 29 3.46 1.86 7.20
CA ARG A 29 4.24 1.42 8.37
C ARG A 29 4.07 -0.07 8.67
N GLN A 30 2.85 -0.60 8.61
CA GLN A 30 2.58 -2.02 8.87
C GLN A 30 3.34 -2.94 7.92
N VAL A 31 3.44 -2.56 6.64
CA VAL A 31 4.21 -3.33 5.65
C VAL A 31 5.71 -3.01 5.64
N GLY A 32 6.19 -2.26 6.64
CA GLY A 32 7.61 -1.96 6.82
C GLY A 32 8.17 -0.88 5.87
N ILE A 33 7.32 0.06 5.43
CA ILE A 33 7.71 1.20 4.59
C ILE A 33 7.49 2.51 5.37
N ALA A 34 8.58 3.20 5.67
CA ALA A 34 8.55 4.43 6.47
C ALA A 34 8.03 5.65 5.70
N ASP A 35 8.27 5.73 4.38
CA ASP A 35 7.83 6.83 3.52
C ASP A 35 6.49 6.48 2.84
N PRO A 36 5.36 7.13 3.22
CA PRO A 36 4.05 6.90 2.59
C PRO A 36 4.01 7.31 1.11
N GLY A 37 4.84 8.26 0.70
CA GLY A 37 4.99 8.67 -0.70
C GLY A 37 5.64 7.57 -1.53
N TYR A 38 6.74 6.99 -1.02
CA TYR A 38 7.37 5.82 -1.63
C TYR A 38 6.40 4.63 -1.71
N PHE A 39 5.70 4.33 -0.61
CA PHE A 39 4.65 3.31 -0.59
C PHE A 39 3.61 3.54 -1.70
N SER A 40 3.06 4.75 -1.79
CA SER A 40 2.03 5.08 -2.78
C SER A 40 2.52 4.95 -4.22
N ARG A 41 3.77 5.33 -4.50
CA ARG A 41 4.40 5.16 -5.82
C ARG A 41 4.57 3.69 -6.17
N GLN A 42 5.07 2.87 -5.24
CA GLN A 42 5.26 1.43 -5.47
C GLN A 42 3.93 0.70 -5.63
N PHE A 43 2.96 1.00 -4.77
CA PHE A 43 1.62 0.44 -4.86
C PHE A 43 0.98 0.74 -6.22
N ARG A 44 1.07 1.98 -6.69
CA ARG A 44 0.57 2.36 -8.02
C ARG A 44 1.32 1.68 -9.15
N ARG A 45 2.65 1.55 -9.04
CA ARG A 45 3.46 0.82 -10.03
C ARG A 45 3.04 -0.65 -10.16
N MET A 46 2.69 -1.29 -9.04
CA MET A 46 2.33 -2.70 -9.00
C MET A 46 0.85 -3.00 -9.27
N HIS A 47 -0.05 -2.08 -8.93
CA HIS A 47 -1.51 -2.30 -8.97
C HIS A 47 -2.25 -1.33 -9.90
N GLY A 48 -1.54 -0.44 -10.59
CA GLY A 48 -2.10 0.51 -11.56
C GLY A 48 -2.84 1.71 -10.96
N THR A 49 -3.17 1.68 -9.66
CA THR A 49 -3.93 2.74 -8.98
C THR A 49 -3.35 3.11 -7.61
N SER A 50 -3.73 4.25 -7.05
CA SER A 50 -3.24 4.68 -5.74
C SER A 50 -3.89 3.89 -4.59
N PRO A 51 -3.21 3.75 -3.43
CA PRO A 51 -3.82 3.13 -2.24
C PRO A 51 -5.15 3.75 -1.82
N ARG A 52 -5.28 5.09 -1.94
CA ARG A 52 -6.49 5.82 -1.61
C ARG A 52 -7.64 5.50 -2.57
N SER A 53 -7.33 5.46 -3.87
CA SER A 53 -8.29 5.06 -4.91
C SER A 53 -8.71 3.61 -4.77
N TRP A 54 -7.78 2.70 -4.42
CA TRP A 54 -8.07 1.29 -4.17
C TRP A 54 -9.09 1.10 -3.05
N ARG A 55 -9.00 1.88 -1.97
CA ARG A 55 -9.95 1.84 -0.86
C ARG A 55 -11.37 2.30 -1.26
N GLY A 56 -11.54 2.96 -2.41
CA GLY A 56 -12.86 3.40 -2.87
C GLY A 56 -13.51 4.46 -1.99
N ARG A 57 -12.76 5.11 -1.09
CA ARG A 57 -13.25 6.30 -0.39
C ARG A 57 -13.14 7.49 -1.35
N PRO A 58 -14.26 8.06 -1.84
CA PRO A 58 -14.20 9.39 -2.43
C PRO A 58 -13.64 10.34 -1.36
N GLY A 59 -12.73 11.23 -1.79
CA GLY A 59 -12.18 12.26 -0.93
C GLY A 59 -13.25 13.20 -0.42
#